data_AF-Q3YFP1-F1
#
_entry.id   AF-Q3YFP1-F1
#
_cell.length_a   1.000
_cell.length_b   1.000
_cell.length_c   1.000
_cell.angle_alpha   90.00
_cell.angle_beta   90.00
_cell.angle_gamma   90.00
#
_symmetry.space_group_name_H-M   'P 1'
#
loop_
_entity.id
_entity.type
_entity.pdbx_description
1 polymer ?
#
loop_
_entity_poly.entity_id
_entity_poly.type
_entity_poly.pdbx_seq_one_letter_code
_entity_poly.pdbx_strand_id
1 'polypeptide(L)'
;ALALVSFVAVARAECDDDEVTKTKKGVMKAISEIKDFFRRDPLGKKLVEVMRDVASVCEMVRKKARMALKAYVRKLIEEAE
;
A
#
# COMPACT_ATOMS: atom_id res chain seq x y z
N ALA A 1 -2.39 -7.25 -1.46
CA ALA A 1 -1.84 -5.90 -1.72
C ALA A 1 -0.31 -5.85 -1.55
N LEU A 2 0.25 -6.37 -0.46
CA LEU A 2 1.70 -6.35 -0.20
C LEU A 2 2.53 -6.97 -1.34
N ALA A 3 2.06 -8.07 -1.94
CA ALA A 3 2.72 -8.75 -3.06
C ALA A 3 2.86 -7.90 -4.34
N LEU A 4 1.88 -7.02 -4.62
CA LEU A 4 1.95 -6.10 -5.77
C LEU A 4 2.93 -4.96 -5.50
N VAL A 5 2.94 -4.46 -4.26
CA VAL A 5 3.88 -3.41 -3.83
C VAL A 5 5.31 -3.95 -3.83
N SER A 6 5.53 -5.19 -3.38
CA SER A 6 6.85 -5.82 -3.42
C SER A 6 7.30 -6.10 -4.85
N PHE A 7 6.41 -6.48 -5.76
CA PHE A 7 6.75 -6.64 -7.18
C PHE A 7 7.20 -5.32 -7.83
N VAL A 8 6.50 -4.21 -7.53
CA VAL A 8 6.87 -2.88 -8.00
C VAL A 8 8.19 -2.40 -7.39
N ALA A 9 8.46 -2.73 -6.13
CA ALA A 9 9.69 -2.35 -5.45
C ALA A 9 10.92 -3.13 -5.99
N VAL A 10 10.77 -4.44 -6.21
CA VAL A 10 11.83 -5.30 -6.79
C VAL A 10 12.13 -4.88 -8.23
N ALA A 11 11.10 -4.65 -9.05
CA ALA A 11 11.28 -4.16 -10.43
C ALA A 11 11.94 -2.77 -10.52
N ARG A 12 11.85 -1.95 -9.46
CA ARG A 12 12.50 -0.64 -9.37
C ARG A 12 13.99 -0.74 -9.03
N ALA A 13 14.42 -1.79 -8.33
CA ALA A 13 15.78 -1.95 -7.83
C ALA A 13 16.77 -2.47 -8.89
N GLU A 14 16.29 -3.15 -9.94
CA GLU A 14 17.13 -3.74 -11.00
C GLU A 14 17.41 -2.78 -12.18
N CYS A 15 17.02 -1.51 -12.09
CA CYS A 15 17.20 -0.53 -13.17
C CYS A 15 18.46 0.32 -12.98
N ASP A 16 19.63 -0.30 -13.12
CA ASP A 16 20.86 0.41 -13.51
C ASP A 16 21.09 0.29 -15.03
N ASP A 17 21.75 1.31 -15.57
CA ASP A 17 21.61 1.93 -16.89
C ASP A 17 21.77 1.08 -18.18
N ASP A 18 21.20 1.64 -19.25
CA ASP A 18 21.37 1.34 -20.69
C ASP A 18 20.53 0.25 -21.43
N GLU A 19 20.09 -0.86 -20.83
CA GLU A 19 19.05 -1.74 -21.45
C GLU A 19 17.62 -1.26 -21.10
N VAL A 20 17.50 0.01 -20.78
CA VAL A 20 16.49 0.49 -19.86
C VAL A 20 15.33 1.19 -20.59
N THR A 21 15.50 1.64 -21.84
CA THR A 21 14.46 2.40 -22.55
C THR A 21 13.34 1.52 -23.14
N LYS A 22 13.67 0.35 -23.71
CA LYS A 22 12.68 -0.61 -24.23
C LYS A 22 11.91 -1.31 -23.11
N THR A 23 12.61 -1.71 -22.05
CA THR A 23 12.04 -2.34 -20.86
C THR A 23 11.22 -1.35 -20.04
N LYS A 24 11.68 -0.09 -19.82
CA LYS A 24 10.86 0.96 -19.17
C LYS A 24 9.55 1.20 -19.88
N LYS A 25 9.53 1.27 -21.22
CA LYS A 25 8.29 1.46 -21.99
C LYS A 25 7.34 0.27 -21.85
N GLY A 26 7.86 -0.96 -21.85
CA GLY A 26 7.09 -2.17 -21.60
C GLY A 26 6.48 -2.21 -20.19
N VAL A 27 7.28 -1.87 -19.18
CA VAL A 27 6.84 -1.76 -17.79
C VAL A 27 5.79 -0.66 -17.61
N MET A 28 5.98 0.52 -18.20
CA MET A 28 4.98 1.61 -18.17
C MET A 28 3.66 1.18 -18.80
N LYS A 29 3.71 0.42 -19.90
CA LYS A 29 2.51 -0.10 -20.57
C LYS A 29 1.77 -1.08 -19.67
N ALA A 30 2.48 -2.06 -19.10
CA ALA A 30 1.89 -3.03 -18.18
C ALA A 30 1.27 -2.35 -16.94
N ILE A 31 1.95 -1.34 -16.36
CA ILE A 31 1.41 -0.55 -15.26
C ILE A 31 0.15 0.22 -15.70
N SER A 32 0.12 0.77 -16.92
CA SER A 32 -1.06 1.46 -17.42
C SER A 32 -2.24 0.51 -17.63
N GLU A 33 -2.00 -0.69 -18.16
CA GLU A 33 -3.03 -1.73 -18.33
C GLU A 33 -3.60 -2.18 -16.98
N ILE A 34 -2.73 -2.41 -15.99
CA ILE A 34 -3.15 -2.74 -14.62
C ILE A 34 -3.97 -1.59 -14.01
N LYS A 35 -3.52 -0.34 -14.17
CA LYS A 35 -4.26 0.85 -13.72
C LYS A 35 -5.62 0.95 -14.41
N ASP A 36 -5.69 0.67 -15.71
CA ASP A 36 -6.94 0.71 -16.47
C ASP A 36 -7.89 -0.42 -16.06
N PHE A 37 -7.39 -1.61 -15.75
CA PHE A 37 -8.17 -2.70 -15.16
C PHE A 37 -8.87 -2.24 -13.88
N PHE A 38 -8.12 -1.69 -12.91
CA PHE A 38 -8.71 -1.21 -11.65
C PHE A 38 -9.71 -0.04 -11.83
N ARG A 39 -9.58 0.73 -12.91
CA ARG A 39 -10.46 1.90 -13.16
C ARG A 39 -11.70 1.58 -14.00
N ARG A 40 -11.58 0.71 -14.99
CA ARG A 40 -12.61 0.51 -16.03
C ARG A 40 -13.29 -0.85 -15.91
N ASP A 41 -12.56 -1.89 -15.50
CA ASP A 41 -13.10 -3.24 -15.40
C ASP A 41 -14.04 -3.37 -14.18
N PRO A 42 -15.22 -4.01 -14.32
CA PRO A 42 -16.13 -4.24 -13.20
C PRO A 42 -15.51 -5.02 -12.03
N LEU A 43 -14.67 -6.03 -12.30
CA LEU A 43 -13.95 -6.77 -11.27
C LEU A 43 -12.87 -5.91 -10.61
N GLY A 44 -12.16 -5.12 -11.42
CA GLY A 44 -11.17 -4.16 -10.94
C GLY A 44 -11.78 -3.14 -9.96
N LYS A 45 -12.96 -2.61 -10.28
CA LYS A 45 -13.70 -1.68 -9.41
C LYS A 45 -14.13 -2.34 -8.09
N LYS A 46 -14.67 -3.56 -8.14
CA LYS A 46 -15.01 -4.33 -6.93
C LYS A 46 -13.79 -4.58 -6.05
N LEU A 47 -12.64 -4.89 -6.65
CA LEU A 47 -11.40 -5.08 -5.91
C LEU A 47 -10.93 -3.79 -5.22
N VAL A 48 -11.08 -2.62 -5.87
CA VAL A 48 -10.79 -1.32 -5.25
C VAL A 48 -11.70 -1.06 -4.04
N GLU A 49 -12.99 -1.40 -4.14
CA GLU A 49 -13.96 -1.25 -3.06
C GLU A 49 -13.58 -2.11 -1.85
N VAL A 50 -13.32 -3.41 -2.07
CA VAL A 50 -12.87 -4.33 -1.00
C VAL A 50 -11.57 -3.83 -0.35
N MET A 51 -10.62 -3.32 -1.15
CA MET A 51 -9.37 -2.78 -0.60
C MET A 51 -9.59 -1.52 0.24
N ARG A 52 -10.60 -0.70 -0.08
CA ARG A 52 -10.98 0.46 0.73
C ARG A 52 -11.54 0.03 2.08
N ASP A 53 -12.37 -1.00 2.12
CA ASP A 53 -12.92 -1.53 3.36
C ASP A 53 -11.80 -2.08 4.27
N VAL A 54 -10.88 -2.84 3.69
CA VAL A 54 -9.69 -3.34 4.40
C VAL A 54 -8.85 -2.17 4.95
N ALA A 55 -8.64 -1.11 4.17
CA ALA A 55 -7.91 0.08 4.62
C ALA A 55 -8.61 0.77 5.80
N SER A 56 -9.93 0.91 5.76
CA SER A 56 -10.75 1.48 6.84
C SER A 56 -10.61 0.69 8.14
N VAL A 57 -10.68 -0.65 8.06
CA VAL A 57 -10.48 -1.52 9.23
C VAL A 57 -9.06 -1.35 9.79
N CYS A 58 -8.05 -1.29 8.92
CA CYS A 58 -6.67 -1.07 9.34
C CYS A 58 -6.48 0.28 10.04
N GLU A 59 -7.09 1.36 9.52
CA GLU A 59 -7.07 2.67 10.18
C GLU A 59 -7.71 2.62 11.57
N MET A 60 -8.82 1.90 11.72
CA MET A 60 -9.49 1.74 13.00
C MET A 60 -8.60 0.99 14.01
N VAL A 61 -7.96 -0.10 13.58
CA VAL A 61 -7.01 -0.85 14.41
C VAL A 61 -5.84 0.05 14.83
N ARG A 62 -5.28 0.83 13.89
CA ARG A 62 -4.19 1.77 14.18
C ARG A 62 -4.60 2.84 15.18
N LYS A 63 -5.81 3.39 15.07
CA LYS A 63 -6.35 4.36 16.03
C LYS A 63 -6.49 3.74 17.42
N LYS A 64 -7.06 2.53 17.52
CA LYS A 64 -7.19 1.81 18.81
C LYS A 64 -5.83 1.55 19.46
N ALA A 65 -4.86 1.05 18.68
CA ALA A 65 -3.50 0.82 19.16
C ALA A 65 -2.85 2.11 19.69
N ARG A 66 -2.98 3.23 18.96
CA ARG A 66 -2.48 4.54 19.40
C ARG A 66 -3.14 5.03 20.68
N MET A 67 -4.45 4.85 20.83
CA MET A 67 -5.17 5.24 22.04
C MET A 67 -4.73 4.39 23.25
N ALA A 68 -4.64 3.07 23.07
CA ALA A 68 -4.16 2.16 24.13
C ALA A 68 -2.74 2.52 24.56
N LEU A 69 -1.85 2.79 23.60
CA LEU A 69 -0.48 3.23 23.89
C LEU A 69 -0.46 4.57 24.64
N LYS A 70 -1.27 5.55 24.23
CA LYS A 70 -1.35 6.86 24.90
C LYS A 70 -1.85 6.73 26.33
N ALA A 71 -2.85 5.89 26.57
CA ALA A 71 -3.36 5.62 27.91
C ALA A 71 -2.30 4.95 28.79
N TYR A 72 -1.59 3.96 28.25
CA TYR A 72 -0.49 3.28 28.93
C TYR A 72 0.64 4.25 29.32
N VAL A 73 1.10 5.08 28.38
CA VAL A 73 2.14 6.07 28.65
C VAL A 73 1.70 7.10 29.69
N ARG A 74 0.45 7.55 29.66
CA ARG A 74 -0.07 8.47 30.68
C ARG A 74 -0.03 7.85 32.08
N LYS A 75 -0.49 6.60 32.21
CA LYS A 75 -0.45 5.85 33.48
C LYS A 75 0.98 5.74 34.02
N LEU A 76 1.96 5.48 33.14
CA LEU A 76 3.37 5.43 33.53
C LEU A 76 3.91 6.78 34.04
N ILE A 77 3.45 7.90 33.49
CA ILE A 77 3.85 9.24 33.95
C ILE A 77 3.26 9.52 35.33
N GLU A 78 1.97 9.21 35.52
CA GLU A 78 1.27 9.38 36.81
C GLU A 78 1.86 8.49 37.92
N GLU A 79 2.37 7.29 37.59
CA GLU A 79 3.06 6.41 38.55
C GLU A 79 4.49 6.87 38.88
N ALA A 80 5.08 7.75 38.07
CA ALA A 80 6.44 8.26 38.26
C ALA A 80 6.50 9.60 39.01
N GLU A 81 5.36 10.27 39.19
CA GLU A 81 5.17 11.42 40.10
C GLU A 81 4.83 10.95 41.53
#